data_AF-A0A1Y4TD35-F1
#
_entry.id   AF-A0A1Y4TD35-F1
#
_cell.length_a   1.000
_cell.length_b   1.000
_cell.length_c   1.000
_cell.angle_alpha   90.00
_cell.angle_beta   90.00
_cell.angle_gamma   90.00
#
_symmetry.space_group_name_H-M   'P 1'
#
loop_
_entity.id
_entity.type
_entity.pdbx_description
1 polymer ?
#
loop_
_entity_poly.entity_id
_entity_poly.type
_entity_poly.pdbx_seq_one_letter_code
_entity_poly.pdbx_strand_id
1 'polypeptide(L)'
;MKLKKIVSLALAGILAVSMLTACGDKGSSSSEGETEVVATGYSAMLAKELKDTAAKSYVTFQDNAEDEAALKKMLGGYPNKELIAGGQGAGLGYFIQKSTLSAVKDLEDYAKLDGYVDSLTFDAKKEMLGTWKIGQLYIADGTVDMNSVIKNVASKIGDSNLKTQLVEKGTDANQVISAKYSYVVSASVVNVKGTEDLQKNQSTTYVLVTITRTGVAD
;
A
#
# COMPACT_ATOMS: atom_id res chain seq x y z
N MET A 1 26.60 25.27 -3.44
CA MET A 1 25.56 24.28 -3.07
C MET A 1 26.23 22.93 -2.90
N LYS A 2 26.07 22.26 -1.75
CA LYS A 2 26.71 20.97 -1.46
C LYS A 2 25.93 19.87 -2.18
N LEU A 3 26.52 19.29 -3.23
CA LEU A 3 25.94 18.15 -3.94
C LEU A 3 25.95 16.93 -3.01
N LYS A 4 24.77 16.46 -2.62
CA LYS A 4 24.60 15.13 -2.02
C LYS A 4 24.42 14.13 -3.16
N LYS A 5 25.51 13.49 -3.57
CA LYS A 5 25.46 12.28 -4.39
C LYS A 5 25.04 11.14 -3.47
N ILE A 6 23.80 10.68 -3.56
CA ILE A 6 23.43 9.36 -3.05
C ILE A 6 23.37 8.40 -4.22
N VAL A 7 24.23 7.39 -4.10
CA VAL A 7 24.41 6.28 -5.02
C VAL A 7 23.10 5.50 -5.04
N SER A 8 22.32 5.64 -6.12
CA SER A 8 21.27 4.68 -6.46
C SER A 8 21.94 3.40 -6.92
N LEU A 9 22.13 2.46 -5.99
CA LEU A 9 22.49 1.08 -6.32
C LEU A 9 22.07 0.12 -5.19
N ALA A 10 20.78 0.10 -4.85
CA ALA A 10 20.22 -0.89 -3.93
C ALA A 10 18.69 -1.00 -4.07
N LEU A 11 18.17 -1.38 -5.24
CA LEU A 11 16.86 -2.07 -5.28
C LEU A 11 16.63 -2.97 -6.50
N ALA A 12 17.69 -3.40 -7.19
CA ALA A 12 17.60 -4.55 -8.08
C ALA A 12 18.02 -5.78 -7.27
N GLY A 13 17.09 -6.69 -6.97
CA GLY A 13 17.46 -8.05 -6.57
C GLY A 13 16.93 -8.58 -5.24
N ILE A 14 15.64 -8.40 -4.93
CA ILE A 14 14.92 -9.39 -4.11
C ILE A 14 13.70 -9.87 -4.89
N LEU A 15 13.97 -10.52 -6.02
CA LEU A 15 13.06 -11.50 -6.65
C LEU A 15 13.67 -12.89 -6.42
N ALA A 16 13.82 -13.28 -5.16
CA ALA A 16 14.34 -14.60 -4.83
C ALA A 16 13.62 -15.20 -3.61
N VAL A 17 12.76 -16.15 -3.95
CA VAL A 17 12.45 -17.37 -3.20
C VAL A 17 11.63 -17.19 -1.91
N SER A 18 10.33 -17.39 -2.05
CA SER A 18 9.51 -18.03 -1.03
C SER A 18 8.58 -19.05 -1.67
N MET A 19 9.20 -20.12 -2.19
CA MET A 19 8.55 -21.43 -2.28
C MET A 19 9.48 -22.45 -1.68
N LEU A 20 9.50 -22.52 -0.34
CA LEU A 20 10.04 -23.69 0.32
C LEU A 20 9.23 -23.99 1.57
N THR A 21 8.02 -24.51 1.38
CA THR A 21 7.46 -25.51 2.31
C THR A 21 6.27 -26.25 1.70
N ALA A 22 6.33 -27.59 1.83
CA ALA A 22 5.35 -28.62 1.49
C ALA A 22 5.22 -28.98 0.00
N CYS A 23 5.13 -30.24 -0.44
CA CYS A 23 5.30 -31.58 0.16
C CYS A 23 5.08 -32.57 -1.01
N GLY A 24 5.88 -33.62 -1.13
CA GLY A 24 5.46 -34.86 -1.82
C GLY A 24 5.79 -35.03 -3.32
N ASP A 25 6.81 -35.88 -3.55
CA ASP A 25 6.96 -36.94 -4.58
C ASP A 25 6.47 -36.75 -6.05
N LYS A 26 7.42 -37.07 -6.96
CA LYS A 26 7.34 -37.39 -8.41
C LYS A 26 7.07 -36.29 -9.46
N GLY A 27 8.07 -36.11 -10.34
CA GLY A 27 7.83 -36.09 -11.81
C GLY A 27 8.27 -34.85 -12.59
N SER A 28 9.30 -35.03 -13.43
CA SER A 28 9.87 -34.18 -14.48
C SER A 28 8.89 -33.37 -15.36
N SER A 29 9.20 -32.08 -15.63
CA SER A 29 9.66 -31.56 -16.94
C SER A 29 9.56 -30.02 -17.00
N SER A 30 10.60 -29.38 -17.52
CA SER A 30 10.75 -27.93 -17.70
C SER A 30 9.77 -27.33 -18.73
N SER A 31 9.30 -26.12 -18.46
CA SER A 31 8.98 -25.10 -19.46
C SER A 31 9.18 -23.73 -18.83
N GLU A 32 10.09 -22.96 -19.42
CA GLU A 32 10.33 -21.54 -19.14
C GLU A 32 9.14 -20.74 -19.67
N GLY A 33 8.21 -20.41 -18.77
CA GLY A 33 7.17 -19.42 -18.99
C GLY A 33 7.47 -18.24 -18.10
N GLU A 34 7.60 -17.06 -18.71
CA GLU A 34 7.62 -15.76 -18.06
C GLU A 34 6.61 -15.73 -16.91
N THR A 35 7.15 -15.77 -15.69
CA THR A 35 6.37 -15.97 -14.50
C THR A 35 5.77 -14.63 -14.12
N GLU A 36 4.55 -14.39 -14.59
CA GLU A 36 3.69 -13.33 -14.07
C GLU A 36 3.68 -13.50 -12.54
N VAL A 37 4.24 -12.54 -11.81
CA VAL A 37 4.25 -12.58 -10.35
C VAL A 37 2.80 -12.39 -9.93
N VAL A 38 2.07 -13.50 -9.80
CA VAL A 38 0.73 -13.49 -9.22
C VAL A 38 0.93 -13.06 -7.78
N ALA A 39 0.56 -11.83 -7.48
CA ALA A 39 0.48 -11.35 -6.11
C ALA A 39 -0.25 -12.41 -5.27
N THR A 40 0.28 -12.75 -4.11
CA THR A 40 -0.43 -13.53 -3.08
C THR A 40 -0.89 -12.58 -1.96
N GLY A 41 -1.77 -13.05 -1.08
CA GLY A 41 -2.23 -12.28 0.08
C GLY A 41 -3.13 -11.08 -0.25
N TYR A 42 -3.04 -10.01 0.55
CA TYR A 42 -4.04 -8.93 0.55
C TYR A 42 -3.85 -7.94 -0.59
N SER A 43 -2.61 -7.68 -1.02
CA SER A 43 -2.34 -6.86 -2.21
C SER A 43 -2.91 -7.50 -3.47
N ALA A 44 -2.92 -8.83 -3.55
CA ALA A 44 -3.56 -9.56 -4.65
C ALA A 44 -5.07 -9.41 -4.65
N MET A 45 -5.68 -9.46 -3.47
CA MET A 45 -7.12 -9.21 -3.32
C MET A 45 -7.44 -7.78 -3.77
N LEU A 46 -6.61 -6.80 -3.40
CA LEU A 46 -6.79 -5.41 -3.81
C LEU A 46 -6.62 -5.25 -5.34
N ALA A 47 -5.63 -5.93 -5.94
CA ALA A 47 -5.41 -5.92 -7.39
C ALA A 47 -6.63 -6.44 -8.19
N LYS A 48 -7.32 -7.47 -7.67
CA LYS A 48 -8.54 -8.03 -8.30
C LYS A 48 -9.70 -7.04 -8.30
N GLU A 49 -9.76 -6.15 -7.32
CA GLU A 49 -10.78 -5.11 -7.22
C GLU A 49 -10.39 -3.84 -7.97
N LEU A 50 -9.08 -3.56 -8.14
CA LEU A 50 -8.50 -2.43 -8.89
C LEU A 50 -7.96 -2.86 -10.26
N LYS A 51 -8.77 -3.58 -11.04
CA LYS A 51 -8.37 -4.28 -12.27
C LYS A 51 -7.73 -3.36 -13.32
N ASP A 52 -8.29 -2.18 -13.51
CA ASP A 52 -7.84 -1.23 -14.53
C ASP A 52 -6.46 -0.66 -14.19
N THR A 53 -6.22 -0.43 -12.91
CA THR A 53 -4.92 -0.04 -12.37
C THR A 53 -3.92 -1.20 -12.43
N ALA A 54 -4.34 -2.40 -12.04
CA ALA A 54 -3.50 -3.60 -12.03
C ALA A 54 -3.08 -4.06 -13.45
N ALA A 55 -3.87 -3.73 -14.47
CA ALA A 55 -3.52 -4.02 -15.87
C ALA A 55 -2.38 -3.15 -16.43
N LYS A 56 -1.88 -2.16 -15.68
CA LYS A 56 -0.77 -1.30 -16.11
C LYS A 56 0.56 -2.01 -15.91
N SER A 57 1.35 -2.15 -16.97
CA SER A 57 2.68 -2.80 -16.94
C SER A 57 3.69 -2.14 -15.99
N TYR A 58 3.45 -0.87 -15.61
CA TYR A 58 4.29 -0.11 -14.70
C TYR A 58 3.74 -0.06 -13.27
N VAL A 59 2.69 -0.83 -12.96
CA VAL A 59 2.12 -0.97 -11.61
C VAL A 59 2.20 -2.44 -11.19
N THR A 60 2.76 -2.68 -10.00
CA THR A 60 2.83 -4.00 -9.40
C THR A 60 2.11 -3.99 -8.06
N PHE A 61 1.31 -5.02 -7.78
CA PHE A 61 0.72 -5.24 -6.47
C PHE A 61 1.55 -6.29 -5.72
N GLN A 62 1.98 -5.97 -4.51
CA GLN A 62 2.84 -6.86 -3.73
C GLN A 62 2.58 -6.66 -2.23
N ASP A 63 2.55 -7.75 -1.46
CA ASP A 63 2.46 -7.64 0.00
C ASP A 63 3.75 -7.05 0.57
N ASN A 64 3.64 -6.23 1.63
CA ASN A 64 4.77 -5.60 2.28
C ASN A 64 4.78 -5.91 3.78
N ALA A 65 5.67 -6.81 4.18
CA ALA A 65 5.82 -7.25 5.57
C ALA A 65 6.38 -6.14 6.48
N GLU A 66 7.18 -5.22 5.96
CA GLU A 66 7.67 -4.06 6.73
C GLU A 66 6.52 -3.12 7.06
N ASP A 67 5.61 -2.88 6.11
CA ASP A 67 4.43 -2.04 6.32
C ASP A 67 3.43 -2.68 7.27
N GLU A 68 3.26 -4.00 7.19
CA GLU A 68 2.44 -4.73 8.17
C GLU A 68 3.05 -4.65 9.58
N ALA A 69 4.37 -4.80 9.72
CA ALA A 69 5.05 -4.66 11.00
C ALA A 69 4.95 -3.23 11.55
N ALA A 70 5.10 -2.22 10.70
CA ALA A 70 4.91 -0.81 11.05
C ALA A 70 3.49 -0.52 11.53
N LEU A 71 2.49 -1.05 10.81
CA LEU A 71 1.09 -0.95 11.20
C LEU A 71 0.86 -1.63 12.57
N LYS A 72 1.33 -2.86 12.78
CA LYS A 72 1.22 -3.54 14.09
C LYS A 72 1.86 -2.72 15.21
N LYS A 73 3.03 -2.13 14.95
CA LYS A 73 3.76 -1.34 15.94
C LYS A 73 3.00 -0.07 16.31
N MET A 74 2.46 0.65 15.33
CA MET A 74 1.60 1.81 15.58
C MET A 74 0.38 1.39 16.40
N LEU A 75 -0.34 0.35 15.98
CA LEU A 75 -1.55 -0.12 16.67
C LEU A 75 -1.28 -0.56 18.12
N GLY A 76 -0.08 -1.08 18.42
CA GLY A 76 0.32 -1.41 19.79
C GLY A 76 0.60 -0.20 20.69
N GLY A 77 0.80 0.98 20.11
CA GLY A 77 1.07 2.23 20.83
C GLY A 77 -0.17 3.05 21.18
N TYR A 78 -1.34 2.72 20.61
CA TYR A 78 -2.55 3.54 20.71
C TYR A 78 -3.79 2.72 21.08
N PRO A 79 -4.66 3.21 21.98
CA PRO A 79 -5.94 2.58 22.26
C PRO A 79 -6.82 2.52 21.00
N ASN A 80 -7.35 1.34 20.70
CA ASN A 80 -8.19 1.10 19.52
C ASN A 80 -9.34 2.12 19.37
N LYS A 81 -9.98 2.50 20.50
CA LYS A 81 -11.07 3.49 20.53
C LYS A 81 -10.67 4.87 19.98
N GLU A 82 -9.42 5.30 20.19
CA GLU A 82 -8.93 6.60 19.72
C GLU A 82 -8.68 6.57 18.21
N LEU A 83 -8.17 5.45 17.71
CA LEU A 83 -7.97 5.22 16.28
C LEU A 83 -9.29 5.23 15.52
N ILE A 84 -10.32 4.58 16.09
CA ILE A 84 -11.66 4.51 15.50
C ILE A 84 -12.33 5.89 15.48
N ALA A 85 -12.17 6.68 16.54
CA ALA A 85 -12.71 8.04 16.60
C ALA A 85 -12.14 8.95 15.50
N GLY A 86 -10.93 8.65 15.00
CA GLY A 86 -10.32 9.35 13.86
C GLY A 86 -10.82 8.92 12.48
N GLY A 87 -11.65 7.89 12.39
CA GLY A 87 -12.21 7.38 11.14
C GLY A 87 -13.33 8.27 10.57
N GLN A 88 -13.34 8.45 9.25
CA GLN A 88 -14.35 9.20 8.51
C GLN A 88 -14.90 8.35 7.35
N GLY A 89 -16.22 8.33 7.18
CA GLY A 89 -16.91 7.47 6.22
C GLY A 89 -18.30 7.01 6.66
N ALA A 90 -18.95 6.22 5.81
CA ALA A 90 -20.22 5.56 6.08
C ALA A 90 -20.16 4.12 5.53
N GLY A 91 -20.85 3.19 6.19
CA GLY A 91 -20.89 1.77 5.83
C GLY A 91 -19.75 0.94 6.43
N LEU A 92 -19.33 -0.12 5.74
CA LEU A 92 -18.36 -1.12 6.21
C LEU A 92 -16.88 -0.70 6.10
N GLY A 93 -16.60 0.60 5.91
CA GLY A 93 -15.22 1.09 5.75
C GLY A 93 -15.08 2.60 5.96
N TYR A 94 -14.12 2.96 6.80
CA TYR A 94 -13.70 4.34 7.09
C TYR A 94 -12.22 4.49 6.73
N PHE A 95 -11.77 5.71 6.48
CA PHE A 95 -10.34 6.04 6.45
C PHE A 95 -9.99 7.00 7.58
N ILE A 96 -8.77 6.91 8.08
CA ILE A 96 -8.28 7.83 9.11
C ILE A 96 -7.74 9.07 8.41
N GLN A 97 -8.22 10.25 8.79
CA GLN A 97 -7.72 11.50 8.21
C GLN A 97 -6.35 11.88 8.77
N LYS A 98 -5.47 12.44 7.93
CA LYS A 98 -4.12 12.86 8.32
C LYS A 98 -4.12 13.79 9.54
N SER A 99 -5.07 14.72 9.59
CA SER A 99 -5.18 15.75 10.62
C SER A 99 -5.66 15.25 11.98
N THR A 100 -6.22 14.03 12.03
CA THR A 100 -7.11 13.64 13.13
C THR A 100 -6.40 12.85 14.23
N LEU A 101 -5.14 12.45 14.05
CA LEU A 101 -4.50 11.55 15.00
C LEU A 101 -2.96 11.64 15.03
N SER A 102 -2.36 11.76 16.22
CA SER A 102 -0.90 11.74 16.39
C SER A 102 -0.27 10.40 15.96
N ALA A 103 -1.03 9.30 16.03
CA ALA A 103 -0.56 7.99 15.55
C ALA A 103 -0.27 7.95 14.06
N VAL A 104 -0.84 8.86 13.26
CA VAL A 104 -0.51 8.99 11.84
C VAL A 104 0.97 9.32 11.66
N LYS A 105 1.52 10.18 12.51
CA LYS A 105 2.95 10.52 12.46
C LYS A 105 3.83 9.31 12.79
N ASP A 106 3.45 8.54 13.81
CA ASP A 106 4.20 7.32 14.15
C ASP A 106 4.11 6.28 13.03
N LEU A 107 2.97 6.20 12.34
CA LEU A 107 2.82 5.35 11.17
C LEU A 107 3.71 5.82 10.00
N GLU A 108 3.76 7.13 9.73
CA GLU A 108 4.67 7.72 8.74
C GLU A 108 6.12 7.34 9.07
N ASP A 109 6.55 7.47 10.33
CA ASP A 109 7.91 7.16 10.76
C ASP A 109 8.20 5.64 10.69
N TYR A 110 7.28 4.78 11.15
CA TYR A 110 7.50 3.33 11.20
C TYR A 110 7.44 2.68 9.82
N ALA A 111 6.51 3.09 8.96
CA ALA A 111 6.37 2.57 7.60
C ALA A 111 7.26 3.32 6.59
N LYS A 112 8.02 4.33 7.06
CA LYS A 112 8.90 5.19 6.25
C LYS A 112 8.14 5.84 5.09
N LEU A 113 6.97 6.40 5.39
CA LEU A 113 6.18 7.14 4.40
C LEU A 113 6.78 8.54 4.25
N ASP A 114 6.94 8.97 3.00
CA ASP A 114 7.19 10.37 2.68
C ASP A 114 5.93 11.22 2.87
N GLY A 115 4.75 10.59 2.86
CA GLY A 115 3.50 11.25 3.23
C GLY A 115 2.34 10.30 3.53
N TYR A 116 1.69 10.51 4.66
CA TYR A 116 0.33 10.05 4.87
C TYR A 116 -0.67 11.01 4.22
N VAL A 117 -1.61 10.46 3.45
CA VAL A 117 -2.49 11.24 2.57
C VAL A 117 -3.95 10.85 2.73
N ASP A 118 -4.86 11.82 2.56
CA ASP A 118 -6.31 11.59 2.55
C ASP A 118 -6.82 11.06 1.19
N SER A 119 -5.97 11.14 0.16
CA SER A 119 -6.18 10.56 -1.17
C SER A 119 -4.84 10.08 -1.69
N LEU A 120 -4.78 8.89 -2.30
CA LEU A 120 -3.55 8.25 -2.81
C LEU A 120 -3.04 8.95 -4.08
N THR A 121 -2.58 10.20 -3.91
CA THR A 121 -2.09 11.10 -4.95
C THR A 121 -0.69 11.60 -4.61
N PHE A 122 0.15 11.70 -5.62
CA PHE A 122 1.51 12.21 -5.48
C PHE A 122 1.61 13.68 -5.90
N ASP A 123 2.53 14.43 -5.28
CA ASP A 123 2.87 15.79 -5.71
C ASP A 123 3.84 15.73 -6.90
N ALA A 124 3.27 15.84 -8.10
CA ALA A 124 4.00 15.80 -9.37
C ALA A 124 5.11 16.86 -9.51
N LYS A 125 5.17 17.90 -8.66
CA LYS A 125 6.23 18.91 -8.70
C LYS A 125 7.42 18.56 -7.82
N LYS A 126 7.20 17.86 -6.71
CA LYS A 126 8.25 17.55 -5.74
C LYS A 126 8.84 16.17 -5.95
N GLU A 127 8.04 15.25 -6.45
CA GLU A 127 8.30 13.83 -6.30
C GLU A 127 8.56 13.14 -7.66
N MET A 128 9.18 13.88 -8.59
CA MET A 128 9.38 13.42 -9.97
C MET A 128 10.50 12.40 -10.16
N LEU A 129 11.57 12.50 -9.38
CA LEU A 129 12.73 11.61 -9.48
C LEU A 129 13.01 10.99 -8.11
N GLY A 130 13.57 9.78 -8.12
CA GLY A 130 13.82 9.01 -6.92
C GLY A 130 12.58 8.22 -6.48
N THR A 131 12.64 7.70 -5.25
CA THR A 131 11.59 6.86 -4.68
C THR A 131 10.81 7.64 -3.64
N TRP A 132 9.48 7.59 -3.75
CA TRP A 132 8.54 8.28 -2.89
C TRP A 132 7.45 7.31 -2.46
N LYS A 133 7.14 7.29 -1.18
CA LYS A 133 6.16 6.36 -0.60
C LYS A 133 5.07 7.11 0.13
N ILE A 134 3.84 6.95 -0.33
CA ILE A 134 2.66 7.48 0.33
C ILE A 134 1.83 6.36 0.94
N GLY A 135 1.01 6.69 1.94
CA GLY A 135 0.13 5.72 2.58
C GLY A 135 -1.19 6.31 3.07
N GLN A 136 -2.20 5.46 3.16
CA GLN A 136 -3.51 5.78 3.70
C GLN A 136 -4.04 4.59 4.51
N LEU A 137 -4.56 4.87 5.71
CA LEU A 137 -5.07 3.85 6.62
C LEU A 137 -6.60 3.79 6.60
N TYR A 138 -7.11 2.59 6.44
CA TYR A 138 -8.52 2.25 6.45
C TYR A 138 -8.86 1.38 7.65
N ILE A 139 -10.10 1.50 8.14
CA ILE A 139 -10.63 0.70 9.24
C ILE A 139 -11.98 0.09 8.88
N ALA A 140 -12.23 -1.12 9.36
CA ALA A 140 -13.46 -1.86 9.20
C ALA A 140 -13.81 -2.65 10.47
N ASP A 141 -15.08 -3.04 10.60
CA ASP A 141 -15.52 -3.99 11.63
C ASP A 141 -14.81 -5.34 11.40
N GLY A 142 -14.15 -5.85 12.45
CA GLY A 142 -13.34 -7.06 12.37
C GLY A 142 -14.14 -8.37 12.27
N THR A 143 -15.47 -8.31 12.25
CA THR A 143 -16.36 -9.46 11.95
C THR A 143 -16.72 -9.56 10.47
N VAL A 144 -16.45 -8.52 9.68
CA VAL A 144 -16.67 -8.51 8.23
C VAL A 144 -15.63 -9.38 7.55
N ASP A 145 -16.04 -10.15 6.56
CA ASP A 145 -15.10 -10.98 5.80
C ASP A 145 -14.08 -10.12 5.03
N MET A 146 -12.86 -10.63 4.90
CA MET A 146 -11.77 -9.85 4.33
C MET A 146 -11.97 -9.48 2.85
N ASN A 147 -12.69 -10.29 2.06
CA ASN A 147 -12.98 -9.92 0.67
C ASN A 147 -13.88 -8.69 0.64
N SER A 148 -14.91 -8.66 1.49
CA SER A 148 -15.78 -7.49 1.66
C SER A 148 -15.00 -6.27 2.17
N VAL A 149 -14.07 -6.44 3.12
CA VAL A 149 -13.21 -5.34 3.59
C VAL A 149 -12.37 -4.78 2.44
N ILE A 150 -11.62 -5.61 1.73
CA ILE A 150 -10.74 -5.17 0.64
C ILE A 150 -11.54 -4.56 -0.53
N LYS A 151 -12.70 -5.12 -0.87
CA LYS A 151 -13.60 -4.54 -1.87
C LYS A 151 -14.09 -3.14 -1.49
N ASN A 152 -14.40 -2.93 -0.21
CA ASN A 152 -14.77 -1.59 0.28
C ASN A 152 -13.59 -0.62 0.24
N VAL A 153 -12.39 -1.05 0.65
CA VAL A 153 -11.17 -0.25 0.51
C VAL A 153 -10.94 0.15 -0.94
N ALA A 154 -11.00 -0.80 -1.87
CA ALA A 154 -10.88 -0.56 -3.31
C ALA A 154 -11.92 0.44 -3.83
N SER A 155 -13.17 0.32 -3.36
CA SER A 155 -14.25 1.24 -3.72
C SER A 155 -14.02 2.66 -3.21
N LYS A 156 -13.40 2.83 -2.04
CA LYS A 156 -13.02 4.14 -1.49
C LYS A 156 -11.84 4.76 -2.22
N ILE A 157 -10.86 3.96 -2.62
CA ILE A 157 -9.73 4.39 -3.46
C ILE A 157 -10.25 4.82 -4.86
N GLY A 158 -11.12 4.00 -5.44
CA GLY A 158 -11.68 4.19 -6.78
C GLY A 158 -10.67 3.85 -7.88
N ASP A 159 -10.85 2.72 -8.55
CA ASP A 159 -9.93 2.22 -9.58
C ASP A 159 -9.69 3.23 -10.72
N SER A 160 -10.77 3.83 -11.25
CA SER A 160 -10.64 4.85 -12.30
C SER A 160 -9.88 6.09 -11.82
N ASN A 161 -10.09 6.50 -10.57
CA ASN A 161 -9.35 7.62 -9.98
C ASN A 161 -7.88 7.24 -9.85
N LEU A 162 -7.56 6.12 -9.20
CA LEU A 162 -6.19 5.68 -8.99
C LEU A 162 -5.43 5.52 -10.32
N LYS A 163 -6.05 4.91 -11.33
CA LYS A 163 -5.48 4.79 -12.68
C LYS A 163 -5.10 6.14 -13.30
N THR A 164 -5.88 7.20 -13.07
CA THR A 164 -5.54 8.54 -13.56
C THR A 164 -4.39 9.19 -12.80
N GLN A 165 -4.18 8.80 -11.55
CA GLN A 165 -3.10 9.32 -10.70
C GLN A 165 -1.76 8.58 -10.94
N LEU A 166 -1.82 7.29 -11.29
CA LEU A 166 -0.63 6.48 -11.60
C LEU A 166 -0.34 6.52 -13.09
N VAL A 167 0.33 7.59 -13.54
CA VAL A 167 0.78 7.76 -14.93
C VAL A 167 2.15 7.11 -15.17
N GLU A 168 2.41 6.57 -16.38
CA GLU A 168 3.73 6.01 -16.71
C GLU A 168 4.80 7.09 -16.85
N LYS A 169 4.41 8.29 -17.29
CA LYS A 169 5.33 9.38 -17.58
C LYS A 169 4.78 10.70 -17.05
N GLY A 170 5.68 11.57 -16.64
CA GLY A 170 5.37 12.93 -16.24
C GLY A 170 6.47 13.89 -16.62
N THR A 171 6.10 15.15 -16.85
CA THR A 171 7.03 16.25 -17.11
C THR A 171 6.82 17.34 -16.08
N ASP A 172 7.90 18.04 -15.71
CA ASP A 172 7.76 19.22 -14.87
C ASP A 172 7.05 20.35 -15.64
N ALA A 173 6.61 21.39 -14.93
CA ALA A 173 5.85 22.49 -15.53
C ALA A 173 6.62 23.21 -16.65
N ASN A 174 7.96 23.13 -16.64
CA ASN A 174 8.83 23.76 -17.63
C ASN A 174 9.26 22.79 -18.74
N GLN A 175 8.83 21.53 -18.71
CA GLN A 175 9.20 20.46 -19.64
C GLN A 175 10.71 20.21 -19.75
N VAL A 176 11.47 20.56 -18.70
CA VAL A 176 12.92 20.38 -18.62
C VAL A 176 13.26 18.97 -18.11
N ILE A 177 12.41 18.42 -17.25
CA ILE A 177 12.59 17.09 -16.68
C ILE A 177 11.44 16.21 -17.15
N SER A 178 11.78 15.12 -17.83
CA SER A 178 10.87 14.01 -18.12
C SER A 178 11.22 12.86 -17.21
N ALA A 179 10.20 12.23 -16.63
CA ALA A 179 10.37 11.08 -15.77
C ALA A 179 9.49 9.93 -16.24
N LYS A 180 10.04 8.72 -16.17
CA LYS A 180 9.30 7.46 -16.28
C LYS A 180 9.09 6.89 -14.89
N TYR A 181 7.88 6.44 -14.60
CA TYR A 181 7.45 5.96 -13.30
C TYR A 181 7.15 4.46 -13.30
N SER A 182 7.49 3.81 -12.19
CA SER A 182 7.01 2.49 -11.82
C SER A 182 6.45 2.53 -10.39
N TYR A 183 5.46 1.70 -10.09
CA TYR A 183 4.75 1.72 -8.81
C TYR A 183 4.67 0.34 -8.18
N VAL A 184 4.81 0.29 -6.86
CA VAL A 184 4.43 -0.86 -6.04
C VAL A 184 3.28 -0.44 -5.13
N VAL A 185 2.13 -1.10 -5.27
CA VAL A 185 0.94 -0.91 -4.42
C VAL A 185 0.88 -2.07 -3.44
N SER A 186 0.75 -1.77 -2.15
CA SER A 186 0.67 -2.78 -1.09
C SER A 186 -0.58 -2.57 -0.23
N ALA A 187 -1.19 -3.66 0.22
CA ALA A 187 -2.22 -3.67 1.26
C ALA A 187 -1.72 -4.50 2.45
N SER A 188 -1.49 -3.84 3.59
CA SER A 188 -1.05 -4.47 4.83
C SER A 188 -2.21 -4.48 5.82
N VAL A 189 -2.55 -5.66 6.34
CA VAL A 189 -3.76 -5.85 7.16
C VAL A 189 -3.42 -6.31 8.57
N VAL A 190 -4.02 -5.68 9.57
CA VAL A 190 -3.88 -6.06 10.98
C VAL A 190 -5.24 -6.10 11.66
N ASN A 191 -5.55 -7.21 12.32
CA ASN A 191 -6.75 -7.34 13.14
C ASN A 191 -6.40 -7.08 14.61
N VAL A 192 -7.01 -6.07 15.20
CA VAL A 192 -6.89 -5.74 16.62
C VAL A 192 -8.12 -6.27 17.34
N LYS A 193 -7.95 -7.15 18.32
CA LYS A 193 -9.07 -7.57 19.17
C LYS A 193 -9.42 -6.45 20.14
N GLY A 194 -10.69 -6.09 20.25
CA GLY A 194 -11.18 -5.08 21.19
C GLY A 194 -11.76 -5.72 22.45
N THR A 195 -11.56 -5.08 23.60
CA THR A 195 -12.35 -5.34 24.83
C THR A 195 -13.40 -4.27 25.10
N GLU A 196 -13.27 -3.04 24.56
CA GLU A 196 -14.13 -1.90 24.94
C GLU A 196 -14.22 -0.90 23.76
N ASP A 197 -14.89 -1.21 22.63
CA ASP A 197 -16.34 -1.08 22.40
C ASP A 197 -16.65 0.25 21.65
N LEU A 198 -17.15 0.30 20.38
CA LEU A 198 -17.54 -0.69 19.32
C LEU A 198 -18.57 -1.80 19.65
N GLN A 199 -19.37 -1.58 20.67
CA GLN A 199 -20.79 -1.94 20.90
C GLN A 199 -21.06 -3.42 21.20
N LYS A 200 -20.67 -4.29 20.27
CA LYS A 200 -20.95 -5.74 20.30
C LYS A 200 -19.86 -6.59 19.62
N ASN A 201 -18.83 -5.99 19.01
CA ASN A 201 -17.85 -6.74 18.22
C ASN A 201 -16.42 -6.62 18.74
N GLN A 202 -15.80 -7.80 18.86
CA GLN A 202 -14.58 -8.11 19.60
C GLN A 202 -13.29 -7.83 18.80
N SER A 203 -13.38 -7.18 17.63
CA SER A 203 -12.22 -6.88 16.78
C SER A 203 -12.45 -5.75 15.76
N THR A 204 -11.36 -5.08 15.38
CA THR A 204 -11.28 -4.07 14.33
C THR A 204 -10.22 -4.50 13.32
N THR A 205 -10.53 -4.39 12.03
CA THR A 205 -9.58 -4.63 10.95
C THR A 205 -9.01 -3.30 10.48
N TYR A 206 -7.69 -3.19 10.45
CA TYR A 206 -6.94 -2.08 9.89
C TYR A 206 -6.31 -2.50 8.58
N VAL A 207 -6.43 -1.67 7.54
CA VAL A 207 -5.81 -1.88 6.23
C VAL A 207 -5.00 -0.65 5.86
N LEU A 208 -3.67 -0.75 5.90
CA LEU A 208 -2.79 0.27 5.37
C LEU A 208 -2.57 -0.01 3.89
N VAL A 209 -2.97 0.92 3.04
CA VAL A 209 -2.61 0.89 1.61
C VAL A 209 -1.44 1.84 1.40
N THR A 210 -0.34 1.32 0.86
CA THR A 210 0.83 2.12 0.48
C THR A 210 1.06 2.08 -1.02
N ILE A 211 1.57 3.18 -1.55
CA ILE A 211 2.05 3.26 -2.93
C ILE A 211 3.47 3.80 -2.90
N THR A 212 4.40 3.01 -3.41
CA THR A 212 5.78 3.44 -3.63
C THR A 212 5.95 3.73 -5.11
N ARG A 213 6.22 4.99 -5.47
CA ARG A 213 6.59 5.40 -6.82
C ARG A 213 8.10 5.51 -6.91
N THR A 214 8.66 4.96 -7.99
CA THR A 214 10.04 5.22 -8.40
C THR A 214 10.02 5.96 -9.71
N GLY A 215 10.60 7.17 -9.73
CA GLY A 215 10.79 7.99 -10.92
C GLY A 215 12.24 8.01 -11.36
N VAL A 216 12.48 7.72 -12.64
CA VAL A 216 13.79 7.85 -13.29
C VAL A 216 13.70 8.82 -14.44
N ALA A 217 14.80 9.49 -14.78
CA ALA A 217 14.83 10.36 -15.95
C ALA A 217 14.54 9.54 -17.22
N ASP A 218 13.61 10.02 -18.04
CA ASP A 218 13.26 9.45 -19.35
C ASP A 218 14.15 10.03 -20.46
#